data_AF-A0A2N1Q1P9-F1
#
_entry.id   AF-A0A2N1Q1P9-F1
#
_cell.length_a   1.000
_cell.length_b   1.000
_cell.length_c   1.000
_cell.angle_alpha   90.00
_cell.angle_beta   90.00
_cell.angle_gamma   90.00
#
_symmetry.space_group_name_H-M   'P 1'
#
loop_
_entity.id
_entity.type
_entity.pdbx_description
1 polymer ?
#
loop_
_entity_poly.entity_id
_entity_poly.type
_entity_poly.pdbx_seq_one_letter_code
_entity_poly.pdbx_strand_id
1 'polypeptide(L)'
;MKSSQNIVDKLKKIGISIATKAQETFNSTRNSIEQNFLNDSLRKRFNLENPYKFVIMDSKEKSSVLNELLPRHAKRYLEDDIFVFYGTMSENDIKVDNIIKDLSDETLYKVIELVSVKVSVTYQNKEYDVDGVAVYGKIL
;
A
#
# COMPACT_ATOMS: atom_id res chain seq x y z
N MET A 1 -40.31 47.22 -9.24
CA MET A 1 -39.13 47.00 -8.36
C MET A 1 -39.18 45.57 -7.78
N LYS A 2 -38.52 44.58 -8.40
CA LYS A 2 -38.45 43.18 -7.87
C LYS A 2 -37.21 42.38 -8.34
N SER A 3 -36.30 42.98 -9.12
CA SER A 3 -35.17 42.29 -9.78
C SER A 3 -33.88 42.26 -8.94
N SER A 4 -33.61 43.31 -8.17
CA SER A 4 -32.36 43.48 -7.41
C SER A 4 -32.22 42.52 -6.22
N GLN A 5 -33.32 42.15 -5.55
CA GLN A 5 -33.31 41.16 -4.46
C GLN A 5 -32.85 39.78 -4.94
N ASN A 6 -33.20 39.39 -6.16
CA ASN A 6 -32.90 38.07 -6.70
C ASN A 6 -31.39 37.89 -7.04
N ILE A 7 -30.71 38.97 -7.41
CA ILE A 7 -29.26 38.96 -7.71
C ILE A 7 -28.44 38.87 -6.42
N VAL A 8 -28.82 39.61 -5.38
CA VAL A 8 -28.13 39.58 -4.08
C VAL A 8 -28.24 38.20 -3.42
N ASP A 9 -29.41 37.56 -3.50
CA ASP A 9 -29.62 36.22 -2.93
C ASP A 9 -28.86 35.13 -3.72
N LYS A 10 -28.76 35.27 -5.05
CA LYS A 10 -27.90 34.41 -5.88
C LYS A 10 -26.41 34.57 -5.53
N LEU A 11 -25.93 35.81 -5.37
CA LEU A 11 -24.53 36.07 -4.99
C LEU A 11 -24.21 35.52 -3.59
N LYS A 12 -25.13 35.65 -2.62
CA LYS A 12 -24.98 35.04 -1.29
C LYS A 12 -24.94 33.52 -1.37
N LYS A 13 -25.83 32.89 -2.13
CA LYS A 13 -25.82 31.42 -2.35
C LYS A 13 -24.53 30.95 -3.02
N ILE A 14 -24.04 31.67 -4.03
CA ILE A 14 -22.78 31.36 -4.71
C ILE A 14 -21.61 31.47 -3.73
N GLY A 15 -21.51 32.56 -2.97
CA GLY A 15 -20.46 32.77 -1.97
C GLY A 15 -20.46 31.70 -0.88
N ILE A 16 -21.64 31.34 -0.36
CA ILE A 16 -21.80 30.24 0.60
C ILE A 16 -21.35 28.91 -0.04
N SER A 17 -21.77 28.60 -1.27
CA SER A 17 -21.38 27.35 -1.95
C SER A 17 -19.89 27.23 -2.22
N ILE A 18 -19.20 28.34 -2.52
CA ILE A 18 -17.76 28.37 -2.74
C ILE A 18 -17.02 28.13 -1.42
N ALA A 19 -17.47 28.77 -0.33
CA ALA A 19 -16.90 28.55 0.99
C ALA A 19 -17.08 27.10 1.46
N THR A 20 -18.28 26.52 1.26
CA THR A 20 -18.55 25.11 1.61
C THR A 20 -17.68 24.16 0.78
N LYS A 21 -17.58 24.36 -0.54
CA LYS A 21 -16.71 23.54 -1.41
C LYS A 21 -15.23 23.66 -1.06
N ALA A 22 -14.76 24.86 -0.72
CA ALA A 22 -13.39 25.07 -0.29
C ALA A 22 -13.11 24.33 1.03
N GLN A 23 -14.06 24.36 1.97
CA GLN A 23 -13.95 23.66 3.24
C GLN A 23 -14.01 22.14 3.09
N GLU A 24 -14.89 21.62 2.24
CA GLU A 24 -14.95 20.20 1.87
C GLU A 24 -13.66 19.74 1.21
N THR A 25 -13.14 20.51 0.25
CA THR A 25 -11.87 20.22 -0.43
C THR A 25 -10.72 20.22 0.57
N PHE A 26 -10.62 21.24 1.41
CA PHE A 26 -9.59 21.33 2.45
C PHE A 26 -9.63 20.15 3.42
N ASN A 27 -10.82 19.78 3.90
CA ASN A 27 -10.99 18.63 4.78
C ASN A 27 -10.63 17.31 4.08
N SER A 28 -11.02 17.14 2.82
CA SER A 28 -10.67 15.94 2.05
C SER A 28 -9.16 15.81 1.85
N THR A 29 -8.46 16.92 1.53
CA THR A 29 -7.01 16.94 1.35
C THR A 29 -6.30 16.64 2.66
N ARG A 30 -6.75 17.25 3.76
CA ARG A 30 -6.19 17.00 5.09
C ARG A 30 -6.33 15.53 5.48
N ASN A 31 -7.51 14.95 5.31
CA ASN A 31 -7.75 13.55 5.60
C ASN A 31 -6.87 12.63 4.74
N SER A 32 -6.70 12.94 3.46
CA SER A 32 -5.79 12.18 2.58
C SER A 32 -4.33 12.27 3.04
N ILE A 33 -3.87 13.45 3.49
CA ILE A 33 -2.51 13.62 4.02
C ILE A 33 -2.33 12.82 5.32
N GLU A 34 -3.28 12.93 6.25
CA GLU A 34 -3.24 12.21 7.52
C GLU A 34 -3.25 10.69 7.30
N GLN A 35 -4.08 10.20 6.38
CA GLN A 35 -4.12 8.77 6.00
C GLN A 35 -2.83 8.31 5.35
N ASN A 36 -2.25 9.09 4.44
CA ASN A 36 -0.97 8.75 3.81
C ASN A 36 0.17 8.69 4.85
N PHE A 37 0.20 9.62 5.79
CA PHE A 37 1.19 9.62 6.87
C PHE A 37 1.04 8.40 7.78
N LEU A 38 -0.20 8.04 8.12
CA LEU A 38 -0.49 6.83 8.88
C LEU A 38 -0.02 5.58 8.12
N ASN A 39 -0.39 5.44 6.84
CA ASN A 39 0.00 4.30 6.01
C ASN A 39 1.52 4.17 5.87
N ASP A 40 2.24 5.28 5.68
CA ASP A 40 3.70 5.27 5.65
C ASP A 40 4.32 4.86 6.99
N SER A 41 3.72 5.30 8.10
CA SER A 41 4.16 4.93 9.45
C SER A 41 3.92 3.44 9.73
N LEU A 42 2.76 2.93 9.32
CA LEU A 42 2.40 1.52 9.42
C LEU A 42 3.30 0.64 8.54
N ARG A 43 3.60 1.05 7.30
CA ARG A 43 4.57 0.36 6.43
C ARG A 43 5.95 0.28 7.07
N LYS A 44 6.45 1.41 7.60
CA LYS A 44 7.75 1.43 8.30
C LYS A 44 7.74 0.51 9.50
N ARG A 45 6.65 0.48 10.26
CA ARG A 45 6.51 -0.38 11.42
C ARG A 45 6.47 -1.86 11.04
N PHE A 46 5.69 -2.21 10.02
CA PHE A 46 5.67 -3.54 9.44
C PHE A 46 7.08 -3.99 9.03
N ASN A 47 7.84 -3.14 8.34
CA ASN A 47 9.21 -3.46 7.92
C ASN A 47 10.18 -3.63 9.10
N LEU A 48 9.98 -2.89 10.19
CA LEU A 48 10.80 -3.03 11.41
C LEU A 48 10.50 -4.35 12.15
N GLU A 49 9.23 -4.76 12.17
CA GLU A 49 8.82 -6.04 12.76
C GLU A 49 9.21 -7.24 11.88
N ASN A 50 9.42 -7.01 10.58
CA ASN A 50 9.73 -8.03 9.59
C ASN A 50 11.01 -7.67 8.80
N PRO A 51 12.20 -7.95 9.36
CA PRO A 51 13.47 -7.49 8.79
C PRO A 51 13.92 -8.28 7.55
N TYR A 52 13.29 -9.43 7.25
CA TYR A 52 13.63 -10.26 6.11
C TYR A 52 13.39 -9.54 4.79
N LYS A 53 14.36 -9.66 3.87
CA LYS A 53 14.36 -8.98 2.58
C LYS A 53 14.31 -9.97 1.45
N PHE A 54 13.48 -9.65 0.47
CA PHE A 54 13.22 -10.49 -0.68
C PHE A 54 13.35 -9.70 -1.97
N VAL A 55 13.80 -10.38 -3.01
CA VAL A 55 13.95 -9.86 -4.36
C VAL A 55 12.96 -10.59 -5.26
N ILE A 56 12.07 -9.85 -5.91
CA ILE A 56 11.04 -10.42 -6.79
C ILE A 56 11.47 -10.22 -8.25
N MET A 57 11.61 -11.31 -8.99
CA MET A 57 12.05 -11.36 -10.37
C MET A 57 10.95 -11.92 -11.26
N ASP A 58 10.82 -11.41 -12.49
CA ASP A 58 9.99 -12.05 -13.51
C ASP A 58 10.70 -13.32 -14.03
N SER A 59 9.95 -14.39 -14.25
CA SER A 59 10.51 -15.65 -14.78
C SER A 59 10.75 -15.63 -16.28
N LYS A 60 10.14 -14.69 -17.03
CA LYS A 60 10.16 -14.68 -18.50
C LYS A 60 11.08 -13.64 -19.13
N GLU A 61 11.41 -12.56 -18.42
CA GLU A 61 12.26 -11.50 -18.97
C GLU A 61 13.72 -11.69 -18.55
N LYS A 62 14.63 -11.66 -19.54
CA LYS A 62 16.06 -11.44 -19.27
C LYS A 62 16.17 -10.13 -18.51
N SER A 63 16.43 -10.23 -17.20
CA SER A 63 16.65 -9.16 -16.23
C SER A 63 17.06 -7.85 -16.93
N SER A 64 16.07 -7.01 -17.21
CA SER A 64 16.32 -5.64 -17.65
C SER A 64 17.05 -4.99 -16.48
N VAL A 65 18.34 -4.72 -16.69
CA VAL A 65 19.32 -4.25 -15.69
C VAL A 65 18.84 -2.99 -14.94
N LEU A 66 17.82 -2.30 -15.45
CA LEU A 66 17.23 -1.08 -14.87
C LEU A 66 15.97 -1.30 -14.02
N ASN A 67 15.34 -2.49 -14.04
CA ASN A 67 14.35 -2.88 -13.04
C ASN A 67 15.09 -3.44 -11.81
N GLU A 68 16.02 -2.65 -11.29
CA GLU A 68 16.81 -2.98 -10.13
C GLU A 68 15.89 -3.46 -9.01
N LEU A 69 16.17 -4.68 -8.59
CA LEU A 69 15.40 -5.52 -7.70
C LEU A 69 15.46 -4.92 -6.30
N LEU A 70 14.69 -3.85 -6.05
CA LEU A 70 14.66 -3.23 -4.74
C LEU A 70 14.18 -4.27 -3.72
N PRO A 71 15.01 -4.59 -2.71
CA PRO A 71 14.63 -5.57 -1.72
C PRO A 71 13.37 -5.12 -0.99
N ARG A 72 12.38 -6.00 -0.94
CA ARG A 72 11.12 -5.76 -0.22
C ARG A 72 11.12 -6.53 1.08
N HIS A 73 10.57 -5.89 2.11
CA HIS A 73 10.36 -6.53 3.40
C HIS A 73 9.11 -7.41 3.34
N ALA A 74 9.19 -8.60 3.93
CA ALA A 74 8.03 -9.46 4.09
C ALA A 74 8.07 -10.20 5.42
N LYS A 75 6.89 -10.50 5.94
CA LYS A 75 6.73 -11.44 7.06
C LYS A 75 6.89 -12.86 6.52
N ARG A 76 7.83 -13.62 7.07
CA ARG A 76 8.13 -15.01 6.68
C ARG A 76 7.42 -15.96 7.64
N TYR A 77 6.62 -16.88 7.10
CA TYR A 77 6.07 -18.02 7.81
C TYR A 77 6.82 -19.27 7.37
N LEU A 78 7.86 -19.62 8.13
CA LEU A 78 8.83 -20.66 7.78
C LEU A 78 8.22 -22.05 7.59
N GLU A 79 7.11 -22.35 8.27
CA GLU A 79 6.49 -23.67 8.25
C GLU A 79 5.73 -23.94 6.95
N ASP A 80 5.27 -22.89 6.27
CA ASP A 80 4.33 -22.98 5.14
C ASP A 80 4.89 -22.44 3.81
N ASP A 81 6.15 -22.02 3.76
CA ASP A 81 6.73 -21.30 2.59
C ASP A 81 5.88 -20.09 2.15
N ILE A 82 5.28 -19.39 3.12
CA ILE A 82 4.44 -18.21 2.90
C ILE A 82 5.19 -16.93 3.26
N PHE A 83 5.13 -15.96 2.35
CA PHE A 83 5.69 -14.63 2.52
C PHE A 83 4.58 -13.59 2.40
N VAL A 84 4.43 -12.71 3.39
CA VAL A 84 3.44 -11.63 3.35
C VAL A 84 4.12 -10.30 3.14
N PHE A 85 3.85 -9.65 2.01
CA PHE A 85 4.35 -8.33 1.67
C PHE A 85 3.34 -7.27 2.07
N TYR A 86 3.80 -6.09 2.47
CA TYR A 86 2.93 -4.97 2.81
C TYR A 86 2.22 -4.41 1.56
N GLY A 87 0.96 -3.99 1.73
CA GLY A 87 0.17 -3.31 0.71
C GLY A 87 -0.82 -4.23 0.00
N THR A 88 -1.54 -3.65 -0.95
CA THR A 88 -2.57 -4.34 -1.74
C THR A 88 -1.99 -5.06 -2.96
N MET A 89 -2.78 -5.93 -3.59
CA MET A 89 -2.42 -6.56 -4.88
C MET A 89 -2.22 -5.55 -6.01
N SER A 90 -2.85 -4.38 -5.96
CA SER A 90 -2.66 -3.33 -6.98
C SER A 90 -1.38 -2.51 -6.77
N GLU A 91 -0.90 -2.42 -5.53
CA GLU A 91 0.34 -1.72 -5.18
C GLU A 91 1.57 -2.63 -5.35
N ASN A 92 1.37 -3.94 -5.25
CA ASN A 92 2.39 -4.95 -5.48
C ASN A 92 2.34 -5.44 -6.94
N ASP A 93 3.48 -5.46 -7.61
CA ASP A 93 3.69 -6.02 -8.95
C ASP A 93 4.00 -7.53 -8.95
N ILE A 94 3.70 -8.23 -7.86
CA ILE A 94 3.95 -9.67 -7.70
C ILE A 94 2.94 -10.45 -8.52
N LYS A 95 3.40 -11.40 -9.32
CA LYS A 95 2.56 -12.28 -10.15
C LYS A 95 2.89 -13.74 -9.90
N VAL A 96 1.92 -14.60 -10.21
CA VAL A 96 2.16 -16.05 -10.32
C VAL A 96 3.27 -16.29 -11.34
N ASP A 97 4.09 -17.31 -11.08
CA ASP A 97 5.34 -17.61 -11.81
C ASP A 97 6.50 -16.64 -11.59
N ASN A 98 6.36 -15.57 -10.81
CA ASN A 98 7.54 -14.79 -10.39
C ASN A 98 8.48 -15.65 -9.54
N ILE A 99 9.76 -15.27 -9.51
CA ILE A 99 10.76 -15.88 -8.64
C ILE A 99 11.04 -14.92 -7.49
N ILE A 100 10.91 -15.40 -6.26
CA ILE A 100 11.27 -14.68 -5.05
C ILE A 100 12.60 -15.24 -4.56
N LYS A 101 13.62 -14.39 -4.48
CA LYS A 101 14.89 -14.70 -3.84
C LYS A 101 14.87 -14.17 -2.41
N ASP A 102 15.02 -15.05 -1.43
CA ASP A 102 15.30 -14.66 -0.05
C ASP A 102 16.76 -14.21 0.04
N LEU A 103 17.01 -13.00 0.55
CA LEU A 103 18.37 -12.46 0.67
C LEU A 103 19.11 -12.93 1.93
N SER A 104 18.44 -13.62 2.85
CA SER A 104 19.06 -14.15 4.07
C SER A 104 19.82 -15.46 3.81
N ASP A 105 19.28 -16.33 2.97
CA ASP A 105 19.83 -17.67 2.67
C ASP A 105 20.01 -17.93 1.17
N GLU A 106 19.71 -16.95 0.32
CA GLU A 106 19.75 -17.03 -1.15
C GLU A 106 18.77 -18.03 -1.78
N THR A 107 17.83 -18.58 -1.02
CA THR A 107 16.85 -19.56 -1.51
C THR A 107 15.91 -18.92 -2.53
N LEU A 108 15.62 -19.65 -3.59
CA LEU A 108 14.71 -19.24 -4.65
C LEU A 108 13.37 -19.98 -4.52
N TYR A 109 12.30 -19.20 -4.54
CA TYR A 109 10.93 -19.69 -4.49
C TYR A 109 10.21 -19.26 -5.76
N LYS A 110 9.50 -20.19 -6.40
CA LYS A 110 8.57 -19.87 -7.47
C LYS A 110 7.20 -19.56 -6.88
N VAL A 111 6.63 -18.42 -7.23
CA VAL A 111 5.28 -18.03 -6.80
C VAL A 111 4.25 -18.95 -7.45
N ILE A 112 3.50 -19.67 -6.61
CA ILE A 112 2.41 -20.54 -7.03
C ILE A 112 1.07 -19.83 -6.88
N GLU A 113 0.87 -19.14 -5.75
CA GLU A 113 -0.40 -18.52 -5.40
C GLU A 113 -0.21 -17.18 -4.68
N LEU A 114 -1.19 -16.30 -4.84
CA LEU A 114 -1.25 -14.94 -4.30
C LEU A 114 -2.61 -14.70 -3.66
N VAL A 115 -2.63 -14.26 -2.41
CA VAL A 115 -3.87 -13.98 -1.66
C VAL A 115 -3.76 -12.65 -0.92
N SER A 116 -4.81 -11.83 -0.97
CA SER A 116 -4.90 -10.62 -0.15
C SER A 116 -5.23 -10.99 1.29
N VAL A 117 -4.44 -10.49 2.24
CA VAL A 117 -4.60 -10.78 3.67
C VAL A 117 -4.57 -9.48 4.49
N LYS A 118 -5.06 -9.56 5.72
CA LYS A 118 -4.85 -8.50 6.72
C LYS A 118 -3.79 -8.94 7.71
N VAL A 119 -2.87 -8.05 8.03
CA VAL A 119 -1.82 -8.29 9.04
C VAL A 119 -1.93 -7.22 10.12
N SER A 120 -1.94 -7.64 11.37
CA SER A 120 -1.97 -6.70 12.48
C SER A 120 -0.56 -6.15 12.75
N VAL A 121 -0.45 -4.84 12.89
CA VAL A 121 0.79 -4.09 13.18
C VAL A 121 0.55 -3.19 14.38
N THR A 122 1.47 -3.20 15.35
CA THR A 122 1.34 -2.37 16.55
C THR A 122 2.02 -1.02 16.36
N TYR A 123 1.26 0.07 16.40
CA TYR A 123 1.75 1.44 16.31
C TYR A 123 1.19 2.29 17.47
N GLN A 124 2.08 2.92 18.25
CA GLN A 124 1.72 3.73 19.42
C GLN A 124 0.79 3.00 20.42
N ASN A 125 1.12 1.74 20.75
CA ASN A 125 0.34 0.86 21.62
C ASN A 125 -1.11 0.59 21.16
N LYS A 126 -1.39 0.75 19.87
CA LYS A 126 -2.64 0.34 19.22
C LYS A 126 -2.34 -0.64 18.10
N GLU A 127 -3.18 -1.64 17.95
CA GLU A 127 -3.15 -2.57 16.83
C GLU A 127 -3.92 -1.99 15.64
N TYR A 128 -3.32 -2.09 14.46
CA TYR A 128 -3.93 -1.71 13.20
C TYR A 128 -3.84 -2.87 12.23
N ASP A 129 -4.94 -3.18 11.54
CA ASP A 129 -4.94 -4.16 10.46
C ASP A 129 -4.55 -3.49 9.15
N VAL A 130 -3.40 -3.87 8.62
CA VAL A 130 -2.87 -3.38 7.34
C VAL A 130 -3.13 -4.40 6.23
N ASP A 131 -3.27 -3.90 5.01
CA ASP A 131 -3.31 -4.76 3.83
C ASP A 131 -1.96 -5.41 3.59
N GLY A 132 -2.00 -6.68 3.23
CA GLY A 132 -0.85 -7.43 2.79
C GLY A 132 -1.18 -8.39 1.64
N VAL A 133 -0.13 -8.81 0.95
CA VAL A 133 -0.15 -9.82 -0.11
C VAL A 133 0.59 -11.04 0.39
N ALA A 134 -0.14 -12.10 0.70
CA ALA A 134 0.42 -13.40 1.01
C ALA A 134 0.79 -14.13 -0.28
N VAL A 135 1.99 -14.68 -0.30
CA VAL A 135 2.58 -15.37 -1.44
C VAL A 135 2.97 -16.76 -0.98
N TYR A 136 2.38 -17.78 -1.62
CA TYR A 136 2.81 -19.16 -1.43
C TYR A 136 3.88 -19.49 -2.48
N GLY A 137 5.07 -19.83 -1.98
CA GLY A 137 6.23 -20.18 -2.80
C GLY A 137 6.47 -21.68 -2.83
N LYS A 138 6.95 -22.19 -3.96
CA LYS A 138 7.57 -23.51 -4.06
C LYS A 138 9.07 -23.36 -4.26
N ILE A 139 9.87 -23.98 -3.40
CA ILE A 139 11.34 -23.98 -3.52
C ILE A 139 11.75 -24.55 -4.89
N LEU A 140 12.72 -23.88 -5.53
CA LEU A 140 13.33 -24.27 -6.80
C LEU A 140 14.59 -25.12 -6.61
#